data_AF-A0A376Y4E6-F1
#
_entry.id   AF-A0A376Y4E6-F1
#
_cell.length_a   1.000
_cell.length_b   1.000
_cell.length_c   1.000
_cell.angle_alpha   90.00
_cell.angle_beta   90.00
_cell.angle_gamma   90.00
#
_symmetry.space_group_name_H-M   'P 1'
#
loop_
_entity.id
_entity.type
_entity.pdbx_description
1 polymer ?
#
loop_
_entity_poly.entity_id
_entity_poly.type
_entity_poly.pdbx_seq_one_letter_code
_entity_poly.pdbx_strand_id
1 'polypeptide(L)'
;MAALILAVQEEVKPALGCTEPISLALAAAVAAAELEGPVERVEAWVSPNLMKNGLGVTVPGTGMVGLPIAAALGALGGNANAGLEVLKDATAQAIADAKALLAAGKVSVKIQEPCDEILFSRAKVWNGEKWACVTIVGGHTNIVHIETHDGVVFTQQACVAEGEQESPLTVLSRTTLAEILKFVNEVPFAAIRFILDSAKLNCALSQEGLSGKWGLHIGATLEKQCERGLLAKDLSSSIVIRTSAASDARMGGATLPAMSNSGSGNQGITATMPVVVVAEHFGADDERLARALMLSHLSAIYIHNQLPRLSALCAATTAAMGAAAGMAWLVDGRYEPSRWRSAV
;
A
#
# COMPACT_ATOMS: atom_id res chain seq x y z
N MET A 1 -10.67 13.76 -18.61
CA MET A 1 -9.78 12.64 -19.00
C MET A 1 -8.46 12.67 -18.23
N ALA A 2 -7.64 13.72 -18.34
CA ALA A 2 -6.35 13.79 -17.64
C ALA A 2 -6.45 13.67 -16.10
N ALA A 3 -7.46 14.27 -15.46
CA ALA A 3 -7.63 14.23 -14.01
C ALA A 3 -7.83 12.80 -13.44
N LEU A 4 -8.56 11.92 -14.14
CA LEU A 4 -8.75 10.54 -13.69
C LEU A 4 -7.45 9.72 -13.79
N ILE A 5 -6.60 10.01 -14.78
CA ILE A 5 -5.27 9.39 -14.89
C ILE A 5 -4.40 9.80 -13.71
N LEU A 6 -4.37 11.10 -13.39
CA LEU A 6 -3.62 11.63 -12.25
C LEU A 6 -4.10 11.03 -10.92
N ALA A 7 -5.42 10.86 -10.74
CA ALA A 7 -5.97 10.19 -9.56
C ALA A 7 -5.46 8.75 -9.42
N VAL A 8 -5.40 7.97 -10.50
CA VAL A 8 -4.84 6.61 -10.46
C VAL A 8 -3.34 6.64 -10.17
N GLN A 9 -2.58 7.52 -10.83
CA GLN A 9 -1.13 7.64 -10.59
C GLN A 9 -0.81 8.06 -9.15
N GLU A 10 -1.70 8.82 -8.51
CA GLU A 10 -1.54 9.22 -7.11
C GLU A 10 -1.80 8.07 -6.13
N GLU A 11 -2.80 7.24 -6.39
CA GLU A 11 -3.29 6.22 -5.45
C GLU A 11 -2.76 4.80 -5.73
N VAL A 12 -2.28 4.55 -6.95
CA VAL A 12 -1.77 3.26 -7.43
C VAL A 12 -0.26 3.35 -7.60
N LYS A 13 0.45 3.13 -6.50
CA LYS A 13 1.91 3.24 -6.40
C LYS A 13 2.52 1.95 -5.84
N PRO A 14 3.77 1.61 -6.16
CA PRO A 14 4.48 0.52 -5.49
C PRO A 14 4.58 0.78 -3.98
N ALA A 15 4.33 -0.24 -3.17
CA ALA A 15 4.47 -0.20 -1.73
C ALA A 15 5.09 -1.51 -1.22
N LEU A 16 6.11 -1.39 -0.36
CA LEU A 16 6.79 -2.54 0.23
C LEU A 16 6.25 -2.82 1.63
N GLY A 17 5.63 -3.97 1.86
CA GLY A 17 5.03 -4.31 3.16
C GLY A 17 3.73 -3.55 3.49
N CYS A 18 3.42 -3.44 4.78
CA CYS A 18 2.28 -2.67 5.29
C CYS A 18 2.64 -1.19 5.43
N THR A 19 1.76 -0.28 5.00
CA THR A 19 2.11 1.15 4.95
C THR A 19 2.21 1.79 6.32
N GLU A 20 1.52 1.25 7.34
CA GLU A 20 1.59 1.74 8.72
C GLU A 20 2.99 1.58 9.36
N PRO A 21 3.60 0.38 9.43
CA PRO A 21 4.98 0.25 9.90
C PRO A 21 5.97 0.98 8.99
N ILE A 22 5.70 1.07 7.69
CA ILE A 22 6.56 1.79 6.74
C ILE A 22 6.53 3.30 6.96
N SER A 23 5.39 3.87 7.33
CA SER A 23 5.28 5.28 7.69
C SER A 23 6.15 5.59 8.91
N LEU A 24 6.13 4.72 9.94
CA LEU A 24 7.00 4.89 11.09
C LEU A 24 8.49 4.68 10.75
N ALA A 25 8.79 3.70 9.88
CA ALA A 25 10.15 3.46 9.39
C ALA A 25 10.66 4.67 8.59
N LEU A 26 9.82 5.30 7.77
CA LEU A 26 10.13 6.51 7.03
C LEU A 26 10.42 7.69 7.97
N ALA A 27 9.57 7.92 8.98
CA ALA A 27 9.86 8.94 10.00
C ALA A 27 11.21 8.70 10.68
N ALA A 28 11.53 7.44 11.01
CA ALA A 28 12.80 7.09 11.63
C ALA A 28 14.00 7.26 10.69
N ALA A 29 13.86 6.91 9.41
CA ALA A 29 14.92 7.06 8.40
C ALA A 29 15.22 8.54 8.11
N VAL A 30 14.18 9.37 7.98
CA VAL A 30 14.34 10.83 7.81
C VAL A 30 14.97 11.43 9.05
N ALA A 31 14.54 11.03 10.25
CA ALA A 31 15.15 11.52 11.49
C ALA A 31 16.62 11.12 11.60
N ALA A 32 16.98 9.90 11.19
CA ALA A 32 18.37 9.45 11.17
C ALA A 32 19.24 10.22 10.16
N ALA A 33 18.67 10.65 9.03
CA ALA A 33 19.39 11.45 8.03
C ALA A 33 19.77 12.86 8.54
N GLU A 34 19.02 13.39 9.50
CA GLU A 34 19.29 14.68 10.16
C GLU A 34 20.28 14.56 11.33
N LEU A 35 20.70 13.34 11.68
CA LEU A 35 21.58 13.08 12.83
C LEU A 35 23.03 12.89 12.38
N GLU A 36 23.96 13.54 13.06
CA GLU A 36 25.39 13.28 12.90
C GLU A 36 25.79 12.04 13.70
N GLY A 37 26.05 10.92 13.01
CA GLY A 37 26.55 9.68 13.61
C GLY A 37 25.52 8.55 13.70
N PRO A 38 25.91 7.37 14.23
CA PRO A 38 25.04 6.20 14.27
C PRO A 38 23.88 6.38 15.26
N VAL A 39 22.70 5.85 14.93
CA VAL A 39 21.56 5.87 15.85
C VAL A 39 21.77 4.87 16.99
N GLU A 40 21.69 5.36 18.22
CA GLU A 40 21.90 4.57 19.44
C GLU A 40 20.59 4.26 20.17
N ARG A 41 19.52 5.03 19.93
CA ARG A 41 18.21 4.86 20.59
C ARG A 41 17.10 5.44 19.71
N VAL A 42 15.94 4.78 19.71
CA VAL A 42 14.73 5.20 18.98
C VAL A 42 13.54 5.30 19.94
N GLU A 43 12.87 6.43 19.94
CA GLU A 43 11.60 6.65 20.64
C GLU A 43 10.55 7.07 19.63
N ALA A 44 9.42 6.38 19.61
CA ALA A 44 8.38 6.59 18.63
C ALA A 44 7.01 6.72 19.27
N TRP A 45 6.16 7.51 18.61
CA TRP A 45 4.76 7.70 18.97
C TRP A 45 3.89 7.58 17.73
N VAL A 46 2.76 6.91 17.85
CA VAL A 46 1.85 6.69 16.74
C VAL A 46 0.39 6.92 17.16
N SER A 47 -0.50 7.22 16.21
CA SER A 47 -1.94 7.27 16.49
C SER A 47 -2.46 5.90 16.93
N PRO A 48 -3.56 5.82 17.71
CA PRO A 48 -4.19 4.55 18.06
C PRO A 48 -4.52 3.67 16.85
N ASN A 49 -4.92 4.28 15.73
CA ASN A 49 -5.24 3.56 14.49
C ASN A 49 -3.99 2.97 13.83
N LEU A 50 -2.90 3.73 13.75
CA LEU A 50 -1.63 3.23 13.21
C LEU A 50 -1.07 2.13 14.12
N MET A 51 -1.17 2.30 15.45
CA MET A 51 -0.82 1.24 16.41
C MET A 51 -1.59 -0.05 16.13
N LYS A 52 -2.93 0.02 16.02
CA LYS A 52 -3.78 -1.16 15.76
C LYS A 52 -3.38 -1.89 14.47
N ASN A 53 -3.15 -1.15 13.38
CA ASN A 53 -2.88 -1.74 12.07
C ASN A 53 -1.41 -2.20 11.92
N GLY A 54 -0.47 -1.53 12.58
CA GLY A 54 0.96 -1.78 12.43
C GLY A 54 1.56 -2.77 13.42
N LEU A 55 0.86 -3.13 14.50
CA LEU A 55 1.41 -3.99 15.55
C LEU A 55 1.54 -5.47 15.13
N GLY A 56 0.58 -5.98 14.35
CA GLY A 56 0.46 -7.39 14.00
C GLY A 56 1.01 -7.78 12.63
N VAL A 57 1.78 -6.92 11.98
CA VAL A 57 2.21 -7.10 10.59
C VAL A 57 3.72 -7.32 10.50
N THR A 58 4.12 -8.19 9.57
CA THR A 58 5.53 -8.52 9.33
C THR A 58 6.25 -7.34 8.67
N VAL A 59 7.46 -7.04 9.15
CA VAL A 59 8.32 -6.02 8.52
C VAL A 59 9.22 -6.70 7.47
N PRO A 60 9.20 -6.25 6.20
CA PRO A 60 9.90 -6.89 5.09
C PRO A 60 11.36 -7.26 5.39
N GLY A 61 11.76 -8.48 5.03
CA GLY A 61 13.14 -8.97 5.21
C GLY A 61 13.58 -9.28 6.65
N THR A 62 12.83 -8.84 7.67
CA THR A 62 13.25 -9.01 9.08
C THR A 62 12.84 -10.35 9.67
N GLY A 63 11.76 -10.96 9.19
CA GLY A 63 11.11 -12.11 9.83
C GLY A 63 10.51 -11.79 11.20
N MET A 64 10.36 -10.51 11.54
CA MET A 64 9.77 -10.03 12.79
C MET A 64 8.50 -9.21 12.50
N VAL A 65 7.66 -9.09 13.52
CA VAL A 65 6.39 -8.36 13.44
C VAL A 65 6.44 -7.08 14.28
N GLY A 66 5.73 -6.06 13.81
CA GLY A 66 5.36 -4.90 14.60
C GLY A 66 6.18 -3.63 14.38
N LEU A 67 5.66 -2.54 14.94
CA LEU A 67 6.21 -1.18 14.84
C LEU A 67 7.63 -1.02 15.40
N PRO A 68 8.04 -1.66 16.51
CA PRO A 68 9.39 -1.45 17.06
C PRO A 68 10.49 -1.84 16.06
N ILE A 69 10.39 -3.00 15.42
CA ILE A 69 11.39 -3.44 14.45
C ILE A 69 11.36 -2.57 13.17
N ALA A 70 10.18 -2.07 12.78
CA ALA A 70 10.06 -1.12 11.66
C ALA A 70 10.81 0.19 11.94
N ALA A 71 10.62 0.78 13.13
CA ALA A 71 11.29 2.02 13.53
C ALA A 71 12.81 1.84 13.61
N ALA A 72 13.27 0.73 14.18
CA ALA A 72 14.70 0.43 14.28
C ALA A 72 15.36 0.22 12.91
N LEU A 73 14.72 -0.56 12.04
CA LEU A 73 15.25 -0.81 10.71
C LEU A 73 15.21 0.46 9.84
N GLY A 74 14.15 1.26 9.95
CA GLY A 74 14.08 2.56 9.30
C GLY A 74 15.25 3.46 9.70
N ALA A 75 15.53 3.56 11.00
CA ALA A 75 16.63 4.38 11.53
C ALA A 75 18.03 3.92 11.10
N LEU A 76 18.25 2.61 10.92
CA LEU A 76 19.59 2.05 10.68
C LEU A 76 19.86 1.65 9.22
N GLY A 77 18.83 1.44 8.41
CA GLY A 77 18.96 0.96 7.03
C GLY A 77 17.89 1.45 6.08
N GLY A 78 17.07 2.43 6.48
CA GLY A 78 16.05 3.02 5.63
C GLY A 78 16.61 4.10 4.69
N ASN A 79 16.07 4.16 3.47
CA ASN A 79 16.33 5.26 2.53
C ASN A 79 15.28 6.36 2.72
N ALA A 80 15.68 7.48 3.34
CA ALA A 80 14.82 8.62 3.64
C ALA A 80 14.06 9.21 2.43
N ASN A 81 14.57 9.02 1.22
CA ASN A 81 13.99 9.55 -0.02
C ASN A 81 13.08 8.56 -0.78
N ALA A 82 12.96 7.32 -0.30
CA ALA A 82 12.25 6.25 -1.02
C ALA A 82 10.74 6.14 -0.67
N GLY A 83 10.20 7.02 0.18
CA GLY A 83 8.77 7.04 0.51
C GLY A 83 8.28 5.68 1.05
N LEU A 84 7.31 5.06 0.38
CA LEU A 84 6.76 3.75 0.77
C LEU A 84 7.69 2.56 0.44
N GLU A 85 8.83 2.81 -0.19
CA GLU A 85 9.89 1.82 -0.44
C GLU A 85 11.11 2.04 0.49
N VAL A 86 10.95 2.78 1.61
CA VAL A 86 12.04 3.10 2.56
C VAL A 86 12.93 1.92 2.96
N LEU A 87 12.38 0.69 3.03
CA LEU A 87 13.11 -0.52 3.46
C LEU A 87 13.62 -1.40 2.30
N LYS A 88 13.46 -0.98 1.04
CA LYS A 88 13.77 -1.81 -0.14
C LYS A 88 15.23 -2.24 -0.20
N ASP A 89 16.13 -1.31 0.13
CA ASP A 89 17.58 -1.50 0.03
C ASP A 89 18.22 -1.84 1.40
N ALA A 90 17.41 -2.21 2.39
CA ALA A 90 17.89 -2.55 3.73
C ALA A 90 18.82 -3.77 3.69
N THR A 91 20.06 -3.59 4.16
CA THR A 91 21.08 -4.65 4.13
C THR A 91 20.89 -5.68 5.24
N ALA A 92 21.45 -6.88 5.06
CA ALA A 92 21.46 -7.91 6.10
C ALA A 92 22.12 -7.42 7.41
N GLN A 93 23.14 -6.55 7.30
CA GLN A 93 23.78 -5.94 8.45
C GLN A 93 22.84 -4.96 9.17
N ALA A 94 22.16 -4.08 8.44
CA ALA A 94 21.18 -3.17 9.04
C ALA A 94 20.02 -3.92 9.73
N ILE A 95 19.59 -5.05 9.17
CA ILE A 95 18.60 -5.94 9.80
C ILE A 95 19.15 -6.54 11.10
N ALA A 96 20.40 -7.01 11.11
CA ALA A 96 21.03 -7.55 12.31
C ALA A 96 21.18 -6.47 13.40
N ASP A 97 21.60 -5.27 13.02
CA ASP A 97 21.78 -4.14 13.93
C ASP A 97 20.45 -3.65 14.50
N ALA A 98 19.39 -3.58 13.68
CA ALA A 98 18.04 -3.26 14.15
C ALA A 98 17.52 -4.27 15.17
N LYS A 99 17.77 -5.57 14.94
CA LYS A 99 17.42 -6.63 15.90
C LYS A 99 18.21 -6.49 17.20
N ALA A 100 19.50 -6.19 17.12
CA ALA A 100 20.34 -5.97 18.29
C ALA A 100 19.89 -4.73 19.09
N LEU A 101 19.50 -3.65 18.41
CA LEU A 101 18.98 -2.43 19.05
C LEU A 101 17.67 -2.69 19.81
N LEU A 102 16.77 -3.49 19.23
CA LEU A 102 15.56 -3.96 19.91
C LEU A 102 15.89 -4.80 21.15
N ALA A 103 16.77 -5.80 21.00
CA ALA A 103 17.14 -6.71 22.08
C ALA A 103 17.81 -5.98 23.25
N ALA A 104 18.52 -4.89 22.97
CA ALA A 104 19.11 -4.01 23.97
C ALA A 104 18.10 -3.09 24.68
N GLY A 105 16.81 -3.15 24.34
CA GLY A 105 15.76 -2.31 24.94
C GLY A 105 15.85 -0.84 24.55
N LYS A 106 16.56 -0.51 23.46
CA LYS A 106 16.80 0.88 23.03
C LYS A 106 15.77 1.40 22.03
N VAL A 107 14.66 0.69 21.87
CA VAL A 107 13.57 1.06 20.97
C VAL A 107 12.25 1.04 21.74
N SER A 108 11.54 2.15 21.74
CA SER A 108 10.21 2.24 22.35
C SER A 108 9.20 2.83 21.37
N VAL A 109 8.02 2.21 21.30
CA VAL A 109 6.89 2.72 20.52
C VAL A 109 5.70 2.88 21.48
N LYS A 110 5.12 4.07 21.52
CA LYS A 110 3.99 4.41 22.40
C LYS A 110 2.83 4.95 21.57
N ILE A 111 1.64 4.98 22.16
CA ILE A 111 0.52 5.72 21.59
C ILE A 111 0.75 7.21 21.90
N GLN A 112 0.51 8.08 20.93
CA GLN A 112 0.49 9.53 21.13
C GLN A 112 -0.79 9.91 21.89
N GLU A 113 -0.65 10.62 23.01
CA GLU A 113 -1.78 11.09 23.82
C GLU A 113 -1.55 12.55 24.27
N PRO A 114 -2.48 13.48 24.00
CA PRO A 114 -3.65 13.34 23.11
C PRO A 114 -3.23 13.18 21.64
N CYS A 115 -4.11 12.60 20.82
CA CYS A 115 -3.91 12.45 19.37
C CYS A 115 -5.25 12.52 18.64
N ASP A 116 -5.52 13.67 18.03
CA ASP A 116 -6.72 13.90 17.21
C ASP A 116 -6.52 13.41 15.76
N GLU A 117 -5.26 13.18 15.38
CA GLU A 117 -4.87 12.77 14.04
C GLU A 117 -5.14 11.28 13.81
N ILE A 118 -5.86 10.99 12.73
CA ILE A 118 -6.23 9.62 12.37
C ILE A 118 -4.97 8.81 12.01
N LEU A 119 -4.06 9.40 11.22
CA LEU A 119 -2.74 8.86 10.89
C LEU A 119 -1.67 9.80 11.42
N PHE A 120 -0.92 9.30 12.39
CA PHE A 120 0.20 10.02 13.01
C PHE A 120 1.35 9.05 13.23
N SER A 121 2.55 9.41 12.79
CA SER A 121 3.79 8.75 13.19
C SER A 121 4.83 9.79 13.53
N ARG A 122 5.48 9.62 14.68
CA ARG A 122 6.60 10.45 15.13
C ARG A 122 7.74 9.54 15.56
N ALA A 123 8.93 9.78 15.03
CA ALA A 123 10.13 9.05 15.42
C ALA A 123 11.21 10.05 15.86
N LYS A 124 11.74 9.83 17.06
CA LYS A 124 12.87 10.55 17.62
C LYS A 124 14.05 9.59 17.76
N VAL A 125 15.14 9.92 17.11
CA VAL A 125 16.39 9.13 17.12
C VAL A 125 17.48 9.89 17.87
N TRP A 126 18.41 9.17 18.48
CA TRP A 126 19.44 9.73 19.36
C TRP A 126 20.83 9.21 19.02
N ASN A 127 21.84 10.07 19.16
CA ASN A 127 23.26 9.73 19.22
C ASN A 127 23.86 10.52 20.40
N GLY A 128 24.19 9.84 21.50
CA GLY A 128 24.53 10.50 22.76
C GLY A 128 23.44 11.49 23.21
N GLU A 129 23.79 12.77 23.32
CA GLU A 129 22.89 13.87 23.69
C GLU A 129 22.20 14.55 22.49
N LYS A 130 22.71 14.32 21.27
CA LYS A 130 22.11 14.84 20.03
C LYS A 130 20.91 13.99 19.64
N TRP A 131 19.93 14.65 19.04
CA TRP A 131 18.71 14.00 18.58
C TRP A 131 18.12 14.68 17.36
N ALA A 132 17.31 13.92 16.63
CA ALA A 132 16.46 14.39 15.55
C ALA A 132 15.10 13.73 15.66
N CYS A 133 14.04 14.45 15.29
CA CYS A 133 12.65 14.06 15.45
C CYS A 133 11.86 14.45 14.21
N VAL A 134 11.12 13.49 13.65
CA VAL A 134 10.29 13.69 12.45
C VAL A 134 8.86 13.31 12.77
N THR A 135 7.92 14.12 12.30
CA THR A 135 6.47 13.87 12.43
C THR A 135 5.81 13.82 11.06
N ILE A 136 5.02 12.77 10.84
CA ILE A 136 4.20 12.52 9.65
C ILE A 136 2.73 12.50 10.06
N VAL A 137 1.88 13.22 9.31
CA VAL A 137 0.45 13.39 9.63
C VAL A 137 -0.42 13.35 8.37
N GLY A 138 -1.62 12.79 8.48
CA GLY A 138 -2.67 12.87 7.45
C GLY A 138 -2.49 11.96 6.22
N GLY A 139 -1.25 11.52 5.95
CA GLY A 139 -0.89 10.52 4.93
C GLY A 139 0.41 9.82 5.29
N HIS A 140 0.65 8.62 4.75
CA HIS A 140 1.77 7.75 5.18
C HIS A 140 3.18 8.34 4.94
N THR A 141 3.31 9.32 4.04
CA THR A 141 4.58 9.96 3.66
C THR A 141 4.58 11.48 3.82
N ASN A 142 3.52 12.06 4.38
CA ASN A 142 3.36 13.51 4.51
C ASN A 142 4.09 14.03 5.76
N ILE A 143 5.38 14.37 5.59
CA ILE A 143 6.21 14.94 6.66
C ILE A 143 5.76 16.38 6.92
N VAL A 144 5.32 16.65 8.16
CA VAL A 144 4.82 17.97 8.56
C VAL A 144 5.79 18.74 9.46
N HIS A 145 6.74 18.04 10.10
CA HIS A 145 7.65 18.65 11.04
C HIS A 145 8.96 17.85 11.16
N ILE A 146 10.09 18.56 11.16
CA ILE A 146 11.43 18.04 11.42
C ILE A 146 12.10 18.97 12.44
N GLU A 147 12.54 18.40 13.55
CA GLU A 147 13.19 19.11 14.65
C GLU A 147 14.46 18.36 15.07
N THR A 148 15.53 19.10 15.32
CA THR A 148 16.81 18.56 15.78
C THR A 148 17.16 19.17 17.13
N HIS A 149 18.25 18.68 17.73
CA HIS A 149 18.82 19.26 18.94
C HIS A 149 19.07 20.78 18.81
N ASP A 150 19.38 21.26 17.60
CA ASP A 150 19.70 22.67 17.33
C ASP A 150 18.47 23.51 16.96
N GLY A 151 17.28 22.90 16.90
CA GLY A 151 16.00 23.55 16.65
C GLY A 151 15.23 22.98 15.46
N VAL A 152 14.19 23.71 15.06
CA VAL A 152 13.27 23.32 13.99
C VAL A 152 13.93 23.49 12.62
N VAL A 153 14.07 22.39 11.88
CA VAL A 153 14.63 22.37 10.52
C VAL A 153 13.52 22.58 9.48
N PHE A 154 12.37 21.96 9.71
CA PHE A 154 11.23 22.06 8.82
C PHE A 154 9.94 22.08 9.63
N THR A 155 9.04 22.99 9.25
CA THR A 155 7.64 22.91 9.64
C THR A 155 6.82 23.24 8.42
N GLN A 156 5.93 22.34 8.04
CA GLN A 156 4.92 22.64 7.06
C GLN A 156 4.05 23.74 7.68
N GLN A 157 4.17 24.96 7.17
CA GLN A 157 3.26 26.03 7.57
C GLN A 157 1.85 25.55 7.22
N ALA A 158 0.90 25.77 8.14
CA ALA A 158 -0.51 25.61 7.82
C ALA A 158 -0.82 26.62 6.69
N CYS A 159 -0.72 26.17 5.46
CA CYS A 159 -1.10 26.96 4.32
C CYS A 159 -2.60 27.22 4.46
N VAL A 160 -2.96 28.45 4.85
CA VAL A 160 -4.18 29.06 4.34
C VAL A 160 -3.90 29.22 2.85
N ALA A 161 -4.20 28.19 2.06
CA ALA A 161 -3.75 28.11 0.69
C ALA A 161 -4.54 29.08 -0.20
N GLU A 162 -4.02 30.30 -0.39
CA GLU A 162 -4.23 31.00 -1.65
C GLU A 162 -3.49 30.20 -2.74
N GLY A 163 -4.25 29.39 -3.48
CA GLY A 163 -3.74 28.59 -4.60
C GLY A 163 -3.43 27.13 -4.26
N GLU A 164 -4.28 26.45 -3.50
CA GLU A 164 -4.27 24.98 -3.42
C GLU A 164 -4.34 24.39 -4.84
N GLN A 165 -3.29 23.68 -5.28
CA GLN A 165 -3.47 22.73 -6.38
C GLN A 165 -4.50 21.71 -5.88
N GLU A 166 -5.73 21.77 -6.41
CA GLU A 166 -6.78 20.80 -6.11
C GLU A 166 -6.19 19.38 -6.21
N SER A 167 -6.30 18.60 -5.14
CA SER A 167 -5.89 17.19 -5.14
C SER A 167 -6.47 16.50 -6.38
N PRO A 168 -5.71 15.66 -7.12
CA PRO A 168 -6.25 14.93 -8.26
C PRO A 168 -7.52 14.14 -7.96
N LEU A 169 -7.78 13.82 -6.68
CA LEU A 169 -8.97 13.13 -6.20
C LEU A 169 -10.23 14.01 -6.15
N THR A 170 -10.13 15.34 -6.20
CA THR A 170 -11.30 16.24 -6.19
C THR A 170 -12.24 15.97 -7.37
N VAL A 171 -11.68 15.48 -8.48
CA VAL A 171 -12.46 15.06 -9.66
C VAL A 171 -13.47 13.98 -9.30
N LEU A 172 -13.16 13.07 -8.36
CA LEU A 172 -14.01 11.94 -7.99
C LEU A 172 -15.29 12.40 -7.29
N SER A 173 -15.25 13.52 -6.58
CA SER A 173 -16.44 14.11 -5.94
C SER A 173 -17.46 14.65 -6.95
N ARG A 174 -17.04 14.89 -8.20
CA ARG A 174 -17.88 15.39 -9.30
C ARG A 174 -18.06 14.39 -10.44
N THR A 175 -17.53 13.17 -10.29
CA THR A 175 -17.58 12.13 -11.30
C THR A 175 -18.57 11.03 -10.89
N THR A 176 -19.22 10.41 -11.86
CA THR A 176 -20.08 9.24 -11.69
C THR A 176 -19.40 7.96 -12.19
N LEU A 177 -19.84 6.80 -11.71
CA LEU A 177 -19.35 5.51 -12.25
C LEU A 177 -19.59 5.36 -13.76
N ALA A 178 -20.68 5.94 -14.28
CA ALA A 178 -20.96 5.95 -15.72
C ALA A 178 -19.91 6.74 -16.51
N GLU A 179 -19.44 7.86 -15.96
CA GLU A 179 -18.37 8.66 -16.56
C GLU A 179 -17.00 7.97 -16.46
N ILE A 180 -16.72 7.27 -15.35
CA ILE A 180 -15.52 6.42 -15.21
C ILE A 180 -15.53 5.34 -16.30
N LEU A 181 -16.66 4.65 -16.48
CA LEU A 181 -16.81 3.62 -17.50
C LEU A 181 -16.65 4.19 -18.92
N LYS A 182 -17.25 5.35 -19.19
CA LYS A 182 -17.05 6.05 -20.47
C LYS A 182 -15.57 6.38 -20.69
N PHE A 183 -14.90 6.92 -19.67
CA PHE A 183 -13.49 7.25 -19.71
C PHE A 183 -12.62 6.05 -20.06
N VAL A 184 -12.78 4.89 -19.39
CA VAL A 184 -11.94 3.71 -19.66
C VAL A 184 -12.16 3.11 -21.04
N ASN A 185 -13.31 3.35 -21.68
CA ASN A 185 -13.59 2.91 -23.05
C ASN A 185 -12.99 3.87 -24.11
N GLU A 186 -12.92 5.16 -23.81
CA GLU A 186 -12.53 6.20 -24.79
C GLU A 186 -11.07 6.63 -24.68
N VAL A 187 -10.44 6.45 -23.51
CA VAL A 187 -9.06 6.90 -23.29
C VAL A 187 -8.08 6.18 -24.22
N PRO A 188 -7.09 6.87 -24.81
CA PRO A 188 -6.04 6.24 -25.60
C PRO A 188 -5.24 5.25 -24.75
N PHE A 189 -5.01 4.03 -25.26
CA PHE A 189 -4.27 2.98 -24.56
C PHE A 189 -2.90 3.46 -24.04
N ALA A 190 -2.16 4.22 -24.86
CA ALA A 190 -0.86 4.76 -24.49
C ALA A 190 -0.89 5.60 -23.19
N ALA A 191 -2.00 6.29 -22.90
CA ALA A 191 -2.14 7.13 -21.72
C ALA A 191 -2.43 6.34 -20.43
N ILE A 192 -2.88 5.09 -20.56
CA ILE A 192 -3.22 4.22 -19.41
C ILE A 192 -2.31 2.98 -19.30
N ARG A 193 -1.39 2.78 -20.25
CA ARG A 193 -0.50 1.61 -20.28
C ARG A 193 0.29 1.39 -18.99
N PHE A 194 0.60 2.46 -18.26
CA PHE A 194 1.29 2.39 -16.97
C PHE A 194 0.60 1.47 -15.95
N ILE A 195 -0.73 1.32 -16.03
CA ILE A 195 -1.48 0.47 -15.11
C ILE A 195 -1.09 -1.01 -15.21
N LEU A 196 -0.50 -1.45 -16.32
CA LEU A 196 -0.03 -2.82 -16.49
C LEU A 196 1.11 -3.16 -15.51
N ASP A 197 1.80 -2.16 -14.96
CA ASP A 197 2.76 -2.38 -13.88
C ASP A 197 2.08 -2.95 -12.63
N SER A 198 0.78 -2.70 -12.42
CA SER A 198 0.03 -3.33 -11.32
C SER A 198 -0.06 -4.84 -11.49
N ALA A 199 -0.40 -5.30 -12.70
CA ALA A 199 -0.42 -6.71 -13.05
C ALA A 199 0.96 -7.35 -12.88
N LYS A 200 2.01 -6.68 -13.36
CA LYS A 200 3.39 -7.18 -13.26
C LYS A 200 3.82 -7.39 -11.81
N LEU A 201 3.71 -6.35 -10.97
CA LEU A 201 4.17 -6.42 -9.57
C LEU A 201 3.34 -7.41 -8.75
N ASN A 202 2.01 -7.35 -8.88
CA ASN A 202 1.13 -8.20 -8.09
C ASN A 202 1.18 -9.68 -8.56
N CYS A 203 1.45 -9.95 -9.84
CA CYS A 203 1.72 -11.32 -10.31
C CYS A 203 3.04 -11.88 -9.76
N ALA A 204 4.10 -11.07 -9.70
CA ALA A 204 5.36 -11.51 -9.10
C ALA A 204 5.17 -11.87 -7.61
N LEU A 205 4.40 -11.07 -6.87
CA LEU A 205 4.01 -11.41 -5.49
C LEU A 205 3.15 -12.68 -5.40
N SER A 206 2.20 -12.84 -6.33
CA SER A 206 1.36 -14.04 -6.40
C SER A 206 2.21 -15.30 -6.57
N GLN A 207 3.16 -15.28 -7.50
CA GLN A 207 4.11 -16.37 -7.74
C GLN A 207 4.98 -16.65 -6.51
N GLU A 208 5.49 -15.60 -5.86
CA GLU A 208 6.28 -15.74 -4.64
C GLU A 208 5.46 -16.38 -3.51
N GLY A 209 4.17 -16.02 -3.38
CA GLY A 209 3.27 -16.60 -2.39
C GLY A 209 2.95 -18.07 -2.63
N LEU A 210 2.85 -18.48 -3.89
CA LEU A 210 2.64 -19.89 -4.27
C LEU A 210 3.84 -20.78 -3.92
N SER A 211 5.02 -20.20 -3.64
CA SER A 211 6.15 -20.97 -3.09
C SER A 211 5.86 -21.60 -1.72
N GLY A 212 4.81 -21.14 -1.02
CA GLY A 212 4.38 -21.69 0.26
C GLY A 212 5.31 -21.38 1.44
N LYS A 213 6.09 -20.30 1.33
CA LYS A 213 7.05 -19.85 2.37
C LYS A 213 6.54 -18.70 3.23
N TRP A 214 5.42 -18.09 2.87
CA TRP A 214 4.99 -16.80 3.38
C TRP A 214 3.58 -16.83 3.95
N GLY A 215 3.37 -16.03 5.00
CA GLY A 215 2.04 -15.77 5.55
C GLY A 215 1.38 -17.05 6.06
N LEU A 216 0.11 -17.25 5.68
CA LEU A 216 -0.69 -18.39 6.12
C LEU A 216 -0.73 -19.53 5.08
N HIS A 217 -0.01 -19.38 3.96
CA HIS A 217 0.05 -20.35 2.87
C HIS A 217 -1.33 -20.72 2.31
N ILE A 218 -2.30 -19.81 2.32
CA ILE A 218 -3.66 -20.04 1.84
C ILE A 218 -3.63 -20.40 0.36
N GLY A 219 -3.00 -19.57 -0.47
CA GLY A 219 -2.93 -19.79 -1.93
C GLY A 219 -2.27 -21.13 -2.27
N ALA A 220 -1.08 -21.38 -1.71
CA ALA A 220 -0.35 -22.63 -1.91
C ALA A 220 -1.12 -23.87 -1.39
N THR A 221 -1.83 -23.75 -0.27
CA THR A 221 -2.65 -24.84 0.28
C THR A 221 -3.83 -25.16 -0.63
N LEU A 222 -4.50 -24.14 -1.15
CA LEU A 222 -5.63 -24.28 -2.08
C LEU A 222 -5.17 -24.86 -3.43
N GLU A 223 -4.02 -24.44 -3.96
CA GLU A 223 -3.42 -25.03 -5.16
C GLU A 223 -3.15 -26.53 -4.96
N LYS A 224 -2.54 -26.89 -3.82
CA LYS A 224 -2.32 -28.30 -3.46
C LYS A 224 -3.63 -29.08 -3.31
N GLN A 225 -4.71 -28.48 -2.80
CA GLN A 225 -6.01 -29.15 -2.75
C GLN A 225 -6.60 -29.38 -4.15
N CYS A 226 -6.37 -28.45 -5.09
CA CYS A 226 -6.75 -28.63 -6.48
C CYS A 226 -5.97 -29.78 -7.14
N GLU A 227 -4.66 -29.89 -6.87
CA GLU A 227 -3.83 -31.01 -7.34
C GLU A 227 -4.28 -32.36 -6.80
N ARG A 228 -4.76 -32.40 -5.56
CA ARG A 228 -5.34 -33.59 -4.93
C ARG A 228 -6.75 -33.93 -5.41
N GLY A 229 -7.35 -33.10 -6.27
CA GLY A 229 -8.73 -33.28 -6.73
C GLY A 229 -9.79 -32.99 -5.66
N LEU A 230 -9.43 -32.34 -4.56
CA LEU A 230 -10.35 -31.95 -3.48
C LEU A 230 -11.04 -30.60 -3.76
N LEU A 231 -10.44 -29.77 -4.62
CA LEU A 231 -11.02 -28.53 -5.14
C LEU A 231 -10.96 -28.55 -6.67
N ALA A 232 -11.90 -27.84 -7.31
CA ALA A 232 -11.93 -27.73 -8.76
C ALA A 232 -10.79 -26.83 -9.27
N LYS A 233 -10.19 -27.18 -10.40
CA LYS A 233 -9.24 -26.32 -11.13
C LYS A 233 -10.03 -25.43 -12.11
N ASP A 234 -10.73 -24.44 -11.58
CA ASP A 234 -11.57 -23.53 -12.35
C ASP A 234 -11.19 -22.05 -12.17
N LEU A 235 -11.89 -21.17 -12.89
CA LEU A 235 -11.66 -19.72 -12.86
C LEU A 235 -11.82 -19.15 -11.45
N SER A 236 -12.86 -19.58 -10.72
CA SER A 236 -13.14 -19.11 -9.35
C SER A 236 -12.00 -19.47 -8.40
N SER A 237 -11.57 -20.72 -8.44
CA SER A 237 -10.44 -21.21 -7.63
C SER A 237 -9.14 -20.50 -7.98
N SER A 238 -8.90 -20.25 -9.27
CA SER A 238 -7.71 -19.53 -9.74
C SER A 238 -7.66 -18.09 -9.24
N ILE A 239 -8.80 -17.38 -9.22
CA ILE A 239 -8.91 -16.02 -8.66
C ILE A 239 -8.53 -16.03 -7.18
N VAL A 240 -9.12 -16.93 -6.39
CA VAL A 240 -8.88 -17.00 -4.94
C VAL A 240 -7.44 -17.40 -4.65
N ILE A 241 -6.91 -18.42 -5.32
CA ILE A 241 -5.54 -18.93 -5.14
C ILE A 241 -4.53 -17.82 -5.41
N ARG A 242 -4.60 -17.17 -6.57
CA ARG A 242 -3.59 -16.17 -6.97
C ARG A 242 -3.67 -14.88 -6.14
N THR A 243 -4.88 -14.46 -5.77
CA THR A 243 -5.07 -13.26 -4.94
C THR A 243 -4.61 -13.49 -3.50
N SER A 244 -4.96 -14.64 -2.92
CA SER A 244 -4.53 -15.00 -1.56
C SER A 244 -3.03 -15.25 -1.48
N ALA A 245 -2.42 -15.91 -2.47
CA ALA A 245 -0.97 -16.09 -2.54
C ALA A 245 -0.22 -14.76 -2.52
N ALA A 246 -0.64 -13.78 -3.33
CA ALA A 246 -0.01 -12.45 -3.34
C ALA A 246 -0.13 -11.76 -1.96
N SER A 247 -1.29 -11.91 -1.30
CA SER A 247 -1.51 -11.37 0.04
C SER A 247 -0.64 -12.08 1.08
N ASP A 248 -0.49 -13.41 0.99
CA ASP A 248 0.39 -14.21 1.86
C ASP A 248 1.85 -13.77 1.73
N ALA A 249 2.36 -13.63 0.50
CA ALA A 249 3.71 -13.13 0.25
C ALA A 249 3.93 -11.76 0.90
N ARG A 250 3.02 -10.81 0.63
CA ARG A 250 3.10 -9.46 1.18
C ARG A 250 3.04 -9.45 2.71
N MET A 251 2.01 -10.06 3.29
CA MET A 251 1.77 -10.05 4.74
C MET A 251 2.80 -10.90 5.49
N GLY A 252 3.39 -11.89 4.83
CA GLY A 252 4.52 -12.67 5.31
C GLY A 252 5.86 -11.95 5.24
N GLY A 253 5.92 -10.73 4.70
CA GLY A 253 7.14 -9.91 4.66
C GLY A 253 8.09 -10.23 3.51
N ALA A 254 7.58 -10.76 2.38
CA ALA A 254 8.35 -10.86 1.15
C ALA A 254 8.89 -9.48 0.73
N THR A 255 10.09 -9.45 0.14
CA THR A 255 10.77 -8.22 -0.27
C THR A 255 10.32 -7.71 -1.65
N LEU A 256 9.25 -8.27 -2.22
CA LEU A 256 8.66 -7.81 -3.47
C LEU A 256 7.60 -6.72 -3.17
N PRO A 257 7.58 -5.62 -3.95
CA PRO A 257 6.57 -4.59 -3.77
C PRO A 257 5.20 -5.05 -4.29
N ALA A 258 4.14 -4.59 -3.64
CA ALA A 258 2.79 -4.66 -4.17
C ALA A 258 2.45 -3.34 -4.86
N MET A 259 1.79 -3.38 -6.00
CA MET A 259 1.13 -2.18 -6.50
C MET A 259 -0.11 -1.92 -5.64
N SER A 260 -0.16 -0.78 -4.96
CA SER A 260 -1.22 -0.42 -4.02
C SER A 260 -2.49 0.07 -4.71
N ASN A 261 -3.55 0.22 -3.91
CA ASN A 261 -4.69 1.06 -4.21
C ASN A 261 -5.05 1.81 -2.93
N SER A 262 -5.19 3.13 -3.01
CA SER A 262 -5.41 4.02 -1.86
C SER A 262 -4.50 3.73 -0.68
N GLY A 263 -3.20 3.65 -0.97
CA GLY A 263 -2.16 3.40 0.01
C GLY A 263 -2.11 1.97 0.58
N SER A 264 -2.96 1.04 0.13
CA SER A 264 -2.93 -0.34 0.63
C SER A 264 -2.54 -1.35 -0.45
N GLY A 265 -1.46 -2.10 -0.19
CA GLY A 265 -1.02 -3.18 -1.07
C GLY A 265 -2.04 -4.31 -1.20
N ASN A 266 -2.74 -4.70 -0.13
CA ASN A 266 -3.79 -5.73 -0.22
C ASN A 266 -5.03 -5.26 -1.00
N GLN A 267 -5.35 -3.96 -0.95
CA GLN A 267 -6.38 -3.40 -1.82
C GLN A 267 -5.93 -3.44 -3.28
N GLY A 268 -4.68 -3.07 -3.56
CA GLY A 268 -4.13 -3.18 -4.91
C GLY A 268 -4.12 -4.61 -5.44
N ILE A 269 -3.67 -5.58 -4.63
CA ILE A 269 -3.73 -7.02 -4.94
C ILE A 269 -5.18 -7.44 -5.24
N THR A 270 -6.14 -7.05 -4.39
CA THR A 270 -7.56 -7.36 -4.58
C THR A 270 -8.14 -6.73 -5.85
N ALA A 271 -7.75 -5.49 -6.18
CA ALA A 271 -8.19 -4.79 -7.38
C ALA A 271 -7.52 -5.32 -8.67
N THR A 272 -6.32 -5.88 -8.57
CA THR A 272 -5.54 -6.36 -9.73
C THR A 272 -5.75 -7.85 -10.01
N MET A 273 -5.48 -8.71 -9.02
CA MET A 273 -5.28 -10.14 -9.29
C MET A 273 -6.51 -10.85 -9.86
N PRO A 274 -7.73 -10.63 -9.37
CA PRO A 274 -8.93 -11.21 -10.00
C PRO A 274 -9.08 -10.81 -11.47
N VAL A 275 -8.82 -9.54 -11.80
CA VAL A 275 -8.91 -9.01 -13.17
C VAL A 275 -7.87 -9.66 -14.08
N VAL A 276 -6.63 -9.83 -13.58
CA VAL A 276 -5.57 -10.52 -14.32
C VAL A 276 -5.95 -11.97 -14.62
N VAL A 277 -6.43 -12.72 -13.62
CA VAL A 277 -6.85 -14.12 -13.83
C VAL A 277 -7.96 -14.21 -14.88
N VAL A 278 -8.96 -13.32 -14.82
CA VAL A 278 -10.05 -13.28 -15.80
C VAL A 278 -9.54 -12.91 -17.19
N ALA A 279 -8.65 -11.92 -17.30
CA ALA A 279 -8.04 -11.52 -18.57
C ALA A 279 -7.28 -12.66 -19.24
N GLU A 280 -6.46 -13.38 -18.47
CA GLU A 280 -5.73 -14.56 -18.95
C GLU A 280 -6.70 -15.67 -19.41
N HIS A 281 -7.77 -15.93 -18.65
CA HIS A 281 -8.77 -16.94 -19.00
C HIS A 281 -9.46 -16.67 -20.34
N PHE A 282 -9.73 -15.40 -20.65
CA PHE A 282 -10.35 -14.98 -21.91
C PHE A 282 -9.34 -14.64 -23.02
N GLY A 283 -8.03 -14.78 -22.78
CA GLY A 283 -6.99 -14.44 -23.74
C GLY A 283 -7.00 -12.95 -24.14
N ALA A 284 -7.31 -12.06 -23.19
CA ALA A 284 -7.32 -10.63 -23.42
C ALA A 284 -5.91 -10.08 -23.70
N ASP A 285 -5.81 -9.11 -24.61
CA ASP A 285 -4.56 -8.41 -24.89
C ASP A 285 -4.24 -7.34 -23.82
N ASP A 286 -3.05 -6.74 -23.94
CA ASP A 286 -2.57 -5.69 -23.04
C ASP A 286 -3.52 -4.49 -22.96
N GLU A 287 -4.18 -4.12 -24.06
CA GLU A 287 -5.09 -2.98 -24.07
C GLU A 287 -6.37 -3.29 -23.29
N ARG A 288 -6.98 -4.46 -23.52
CA ARG A 288 -8.15 -4.90 -22.76
C ARG A 288 -7.82 -5.08 -21.29
N LEU A 289 -6.66 -5.67 -20.96
CA LEU A 289 -6.20 -5.79 -19.57
C LEU A 289 -6.01 -4.41 -18.93
N ALA A 290 -5.36 -3.46 -19.61
CA ALA A 290 -5.16 -2.12 -19.10
C ALA A 290 -6.48 -1.40 -18.83
N ARG A 291 -7.45 -1.47 -19.76
CA ARG A 291 -8.79 -0.86 -19.58
C ARG A 291 -9.55 -1.47 -18.41
N ALA A 292 -9.51 -2.80 -18.25
CA ALA A 292 -10.14 -3.50 -17.15
C ALA A 292 -9.50 -3.15 -15.79
N LEU A 293 -8.17 -3.07 -15.73
CA LEU A 293 -7.45 -2.65 -14.53
C LEU A 293 -7.71 -1.19 -14.19
N MET A 294 -7.77 -0.29 -15.18
CA MET A 294 -8.16 1.10 -14.96
C MET A 294 -9.55 1.19 -14.35
N LEU A 295 -10.53 0.44 -14.88
CA LEU A 295 -11.88 0.41 -14.33
C LEU A 295 -11.87 -0.10 -12.89
N SER A 296 -11.18 -1.21 -12.64
CA SER A 296 -11.09 -1.80 -11.31
C SER A 296 -10.49 -0.84 -10.29
N HIS A 297 -9.32 -0.28 -10.59
CA HIS A 297 -8.64 0.62 -9.67
C HIS A 297 -9.40 1.93 -9.48
N LEU A 298 -9.92 2.55 -10.55
CA LEU A 298 -10.71 3.78 -10.44
C LEU A 298 -12.01 3.57 -9.66
N SER A 299 -12.73 2.47 -9.90
CA SER A 299 -13.94 2.17 -9.13
C SER A 299 -13.63 1.94 -7.65
N ALA A 300 -12.53 1.25 -7.34
CA ALA A 300 -12.10 1.07 -5.96
C ALA A 300 -11.76 2.41 -5.28
N ILE A 301 -10.97 3.27 -5.94
CA ILE A 301 -10.61 4.61 -5.44
C ILE A 301 -11.86 5.47 -5.30
N TYR A 302 -12.76 5.45 -6.29
CA TYR A 302 -14.02 6.20 -6.29
C TYR A 302 -14.88 5.85 -5.07
N ILE A 303 -15.09 4.57 -4.80
CA ILE A 303 -15.87 4.11 -3.64
C ILE A 303 -15.13 4.44 -2.34
N HIS A 304 -13.81 4.22 -2.30
CA HIS A 304 -12.99 4.50 -1.14
C HIS A 304 -13.00 5.98 -0.75
N ASN A 305 -13.00 6.89 -1.73
CA ASN A 305 -13.04 8.33 -1.50
C ASN A 305 -14.36 8.82 -0.87
N GLN A 306 -15.43 8.01 -0.92
CA GLN A 306 -16.69 8.28 -0.22
C GLN A 306 -16.66 7.81 1.25
N LEU A 307 -15.61 7.10 1.65
CA LEU A 307 -15.42 6.59 3.02
C LEU A 307 -14.47 7.50 3.81
N PRO A 308 -14.59 7.53 5.15
CA PRO A 308 -13.60 8.19 6.01
C PRO A 308 -12.20 7.57 5.83
N ARG A 309 -11.15 8.41 5.89
CA ARG A 309 -9.74 8.03 5.60
C ARG A 309 -9.17 6.85 6.40
N LEU A 310 -9.78 6.43 7.51
CA LEU A 310 -9.56 5.12 8.17
C LEU A 310 -10.88 4.65 8.81
N SER A 311 -11.75 4.08 7.99
CA SER A 311 -12.99 3.42 8.42
C SER A 311 -12.72 2.09 9.17
N ALA A 312 -13.66 1.66 10.01
CA ALA A 312 -13.69 0.29 10.53
C ALA A 312 -13.99 -0.74 9.43
N LEU A 313 -14.49 -0.30 8.27
CA LEU A 313 -14.68 -1.13 7.08
C LEU A 313 -13.32 -1.47 6.45
N CYS A 314 -13.04 -2.75 6.26
CA CYS A 314 -11.87 -3.16 5.50
C CYS A 314 -12.02 -2.70 4.04
N ALA A 315 -11.12 -1.83 3.60
CA ALA A 315 -11.12 -1.32 2.24
C ALA A 315 -10.79 -2.39 1.18
N ALA A 316 -10.46 -3.63 1.59
CA ALA A 316 -10.49 -4.77 0.66
C ALA A 316 -11.88 -4.98 0.04
N THR A 317 -12.96 -4.59 0.73
CA THR A 317 -14.33 -4.64 0.20
C THR A 317 -14.51 -3.68 -0.97
N THR A 318 -14.01 -2.44 -0.88
CA THR A 318 -14.10 -1.47 -1.97
C THR A 318 -13.22 -1.89 -3.15
N ALA A 319 -12.05 -2.46 -2.88
CA ALA A 319 -11.20 -3.07 -3.90
C ALA A 319 -11.89 -4.25 -4.61
N ALA A 320 -12.61 -5.10 -3.89
CA ALA A 320 -13.35 -6.22 -4.47
C ALA A 320 -14.50 -5.75 -5.37
N MET A 321 -15.20 -4.66 -4.99
CA MET A 321 -16.22 -4.04 -5.86
C MET A 321 -15.60 -3.50 -7.15
N GLY A 322 -14.42 -2.87 -7.08
CA GLY A 322 -13.64 -2.47 -8.25
C GLY A 322 -13.25 -3.68 -9.12
N ALA A 323 -12.69 -4.72 -8.52
CA ALA A 323 -12.31 -5.94 -9.22
C ALA A 323 -13.50 -6.58 -9.96
N ALA A 324 -14.68 -6.60 -9.33
CA ALA A 324 -15.91 -7.06 -9.97
C ALA A 324 -16.27 -6.24 -11.22
N ALA A 325 -16.14 -4.91 -11.18
CA ALA A 325 -16.37 -4.06 -12.35
C ALA A 325 -15.38 -4.36 -13.49
N GLY A 326 -14.09 -4.50 -13.17
CA GLY A 326 -13.05 -4.85 -14.16
C GLY A 326 -13.26 -6.24 -14.77
N MET A 327 -13.59 -7.24 -13.96
CA MET A 327 -13.90 -8.60 -14.42
C MET A 327 -15.16 -8.62 -15.30
N ALA A 328 -16.24 -7.93 -14.89
CA ALA A 328 -17.46 -7.85 -15.68
C ALA A 328 -17.22 -7.19 -17.05
N TRP A 329 -16.41 -6.14 -17.09
CA TRP A 329 -16.03 -5.47 -18.35
C TRP A 329 -15.28 -6.39 -19.31
N LEU A 330 -14.38 -7.26 -18.80
CA LEU A 330 -13.66 -8.25 -19.60
C LEU A 330 -14.59 -9.33 -20.18
N VAL A 331 -15.57 -9.78 -19.39
CA VAL A 331 -16.53 -10.82 -19.78
C VAL A 331 -17.47 -10.31 -20.87
N ASP A 332 -18.09 -9.15 -20.67
CA ASP A 332 -19.18 -8.72 -21.56
C ASP A 332 -18.69 -8.03 -22.84
N GLY A 333 -17.53 -7.34 -22.83
CA GLY A 333 -16.96 -6.65 -24.00
C GLY A 333 -17.90 -5.67 -24.74
N ARG A 334 -19.12 -5.45 -24.22
CA ARG A 334 -20.24 -4.70 -24.81
C ARG A 334 -21.07 -4.15 -23.65
N TYR A 335 -20.86 -2.88 -23.29
CA TYR A 335 -21.72 -2.23 -22.32
C TYR A 335 -23.07 -1.86 -22.95
N GLU A 336 -24.18 -2.34 -22.37
CA GLU A 336 -25.48 -1.70 -22.47
C GLU A 336 -25.88 -1.12 -21.09
N PRO A 337 -26.17 0.18 -20.97
CA PRO A 337 -26.55 0.84 -19.70
C PRO A 337 -27.76 0.23 -18.95
N SER A 338 -28.57 -0.58 -19.63
CA SER A 338 -29.77 -1.21 -19.09
C SER A 338 -29.47 -2.34 -18.10
N ARG A 339 -28.33 -3.05 -18.24
CA ARG A 339 -28.03 -4.29 -17.48
C ARG A 339 -27.40 -4.06 -16.10
N TRP A 340 -26.80 -2.91 -15.85
CA TRP A 340 -26.10 -2.63 -14.58
C TRP A 340 -27.02 -2.17 -13.45
N ARG A 341 -28.23 -1.66 -13.77
CA ARG A 341 -29.22 -1.24 -12.75
C ARG A 341 -29.76 -2.39 -11.89
N SER A 342 -29.52 -3.65 -12.29
CA SER A 342 -29.94 -4.84 -11.55
C SER A 342 -28.80 -5.55 -10.82
N ALA A 343 -27.56 -5.05 -10.89
CA ALA A 343 -26.37 -5.72 -10.33
C ALA A 343 -25.64 -4.91 -9.25
N VAL A 344 -26.16 -3.75 -8.85
CA VAL A 344 -25.67 -2.95 -7.72
C VAL A 344 -26.83 -2.63 -6.79
#